data_AF-A0A536P2P2-F1
#
_entry.id   AF-A0A536P2P2-F1
#
_cell.length_a   1.000
_cell.length_b   1.000
_cell.length_c   1.000
_cell.angle_alpha   90.00
_cell.angle_beta   90.00
_cell.angle_gamma   90.00
#
_symmetry.space_group_name_H-M   'P 1'
#
loop_
_entity.id
_entity.type
_entity.pdbx_description
1 polymer ?
#
loop_
_entity_poly.entity_id
_entity_poly.type
_entity_poly.pdbx_seq_one_letter_code
_entity_poly.pdbx_strand_id
1 'polypeptide(L)'
;MSVTYSTIKSLSQPEAMAAFLGEQVLGPVLPSVQVRKVRTRQGRRFEAPRVLWNVYEAELEMPGGIEARPLFWTKAYFDDKDCEDYRHRINRLLTSQNGNPLDPNGYARYFEDLNLFLFFFPADPIFPRLAKVATPSRVQPLLAEHFDRMRPGAKIQSLQAVRVKYLPEISCIFRYEAEVGEELPLTLYGKVQHSQRGATTYEVMKALWDLPARANGELVLSEPLAYIPHDSLLIQSALKGDEIKGDRHSDIFIAQCEAAGRMIGHIHASGIKVGQEHDVNVEIDRIAKRLEEFKMSAPRVYMLLRGLLRQITAKADRLAPEAPVPSHGDYKYNQFLHDGTQFGMIDVEYFVQAEPSFDLGKYCGHLWPASPKDWSDTAQAKEARRIFLEAYLKVRPDYDGRRFSIYEALSLATRALVVTWAQSRNFEYMAETLTALGYEQLKTRWGE
;
A
#
# COMPACT_ATOMS: atom_id res chain seq x y z
N MET A 1 -8.36 7.18 34.30
CA MET A 1 -8.31 5.70 34.27
C MET A 1 -8.06 5.32 32.84
N SER A 2 -6.97 4.60 32.53
CA SER A 2 -6.64 4.19 31.17
C SER A 2 -7.81 3.42 30.55
N VAL A 3 -8.21 3.79 29.34
CA VAL A 3 -9.32 3.13 28.62
C VAL A 3 -8.93 1.69 28.32
N THR A 4 -9.75 0.74 28.75
CA THR A 4 -9.42 -0.69 28.59
C THR A 4 -9.41 -1.11 27.12
N TYR A 5 -8.55 -2.06 26.77
CA TYR A 5 -8.55 -2.70 25.45
C TYR A 5 -9.94 -3.20 25.02
N SER A 6 -10.68 -3.80 25.95
CA SER A 6 -12.05 -4.28 25.72
C SER A 6 -13.01 -3.16 25.34
N THR A 7 -12.90 -1.99 25.96
CA THR A 7 -13.73 -0.81 25.67
C THR A 7 -13.46 -0.29 24.25
N ILE A 8 -12.19 -0.13 23.88
CA ILE A 8 -11.82 0.33 22.53
C ILE A 8 -12.26 -0.70 21.47
N LYS A 9 -12.09 -1.99 21.75
CA LYS A 9 -12.45 -3.05 20.81
C LYS A 9 -13.97 -3.17 20.63
N SER A 10 -14.76 -3.02 21.70
CA SER A 10 -16.23 -3.04 21.60
C SER A 10 -16.75 -1.85 20.81
N LEU A 11 -16.23 -0.64 21.08
CA LEU A 11 -16.60 0.57 20.34
C LEU A 11 -16.22 0.48 18.85
N SER A 12 -15.13 -0.22 18.51
CA SER A 12 -14.69 -0.36 17.12
C SER A 12 -15.61 -1.19 16.22
N GLN A 13 -16.61 -1.90 16.79
CA GLN A 13 -17.57 -2.66 16.00
C GLN A 13 -18.49 -1.72 15.20
N PRO A 14 -18.87 -2.08 13.95
CA PRO A 14 -19.65 -1.20 13.09
C PRO A 14 -20.95 -0.67 13.73
N GLU A 15 -21.70 -1.53 14.43
CA GLU A 15 -22.96 -1.18 15.07
C GLU A 15 -22.75 -0.20 16.24
N ALA A 16 -21.76 -0.47 17.10
CA ALA A 16 -21.40 0.41 18.20
C ALA A 16 -20.88 1.77 17.69
N MET A 17 -20.08 1.75 16.62
CA MET A 17 -19.57 2.96 15.97
C MET A 17 -20.71 3.76 15.31
N ALA A 18 -21.74 3.12 14.76
CA ALA A 18 -22.91 3.81 14.21
C ALA A 18 -23.69 4.55 15.31
N ALA A 19 -23.93 3.90 16.45
CA ALA A 19 -24.58 4.53 17.60
C ALA A 19 -23.75 5.71 18.14
N PHE A 20 -22.44 5.50 18.35
CA PHE A 20 -21.51 6.54 18.79
C PHE A 20 -21.50 7.75 17.84
N LEU A 21 -21.46 7.50 16.52
CA LEU A 21 -21.48 8.55 15.51
C LEU A 21 -22.79 9.36 15.56
N GLY A 22 -23.94 8.69 15.74
CA GLY A 22 -25.23 9.35 15.84
C GLY A 22 -25.38 10.17 17.12
N GLU A 23 -25.03 9.59 18.27
CA GLU A 23 -25.32 10.18 19.59
C GLU A 23 -24.30 11.23 20.03
N GLN A 24 -23.01 11.01 19.76
CA GLN A 24 -21.94 11.84 20.32
C GLN A 24 -21.24 12.75 19.30
N VAL A 25 -21.35 12.43 18.01
CA VAL A 25 -20.65 13.16 16.94
C VAL A 25 -21.61 14.04 16.15
N LEU A 26 -22.62 13.44 15.50
CA LEU A 26 -23.54 14.15 14.62
C LEU A 26 -24.71 14.75 15.37
N GLY A 27 -25.43 13.99 16.19
CA GLY A 27 -26.66 14.44 16.87
C GLY A 27 -26.54 15.77 17.64
N PRO A 28 -25.45 16.02 18.40
CA PRO A 28 -25.29 17.28 19.13
C PRO A 28 -25.15 18.53 18.25
N VAL A 29 -24.75 18.38 16.98
CA VAL A 29 -24.46 19.50 16.05
C VAL A 29 -25.43 19.53 14.85
N LEU A 30 -25.84 18.36 14.39
CA LEU A 30 -26.66 18.10 13.22
C LEU A 30 -27.80 17.13 13.60
N PRO A 31 -28.74 17.53 14.47
CA PRO A 31 -29.77 16.64 15.03
C PRO A 31 -30.72 16.05 13.99
N SER A 32 -30.80 16.66 12.81
CA SER A 32 -31.64 16.20 11.70
C SER A 32 -30.96 15.19 10.77
N VAL A 33 -29.69 14.84 11.02
CA VAL A 33 -28.94 13.85 10.24
C VAL A 33 -29.02 12.50 10.92
N GLN A 34 -29.45 11.47 10.18
CA GLN A 34 -29.57 10.12 10.71
C GLN A 34 -28.43 9.23 10.20
N VAL A 35 -27.79 8.49 11.12
CA VAL A 35 -26.84 7.43 10.76
C VAL A 35 -27.61 6.17 10.46
N ARG A 36 -27.68 5.77 9.18
CA ARG A 36 -28.36 4.53 8.76
C ARG A 36 -27.50 3.30 9.00
N LYS A 37 -26.20 3.41 8.67
CA LYS A 37 -25.27 2.29 8.76
C LYS A 37 -23.84 2.80 8.83
N VAL A 38 -22.98 2.04 9.50
CA VAL A 38 -21.52 2.18 9.40
C VAL A 38 -20.94 0.87 8.90
N ARG A 39 -19.95 0.93 8.01
CA ARG A 39 -19.20 -0.23 7.53
C ARG A 39 -17.72 0.02 7.69
N THR A 40 -16.95 -1.01 7.99
CA THR A 40 -15.49 -0.93 7.94
C THR A 40 -15.01 -0.90 6.49
N ARG A 41 -13.94 -0.13 6.26
CA ARG A 41 -13.20 -0.06 5.01
C ARG A 41 -11.76 -0.55 5.22
N GLN A 42 -11.04 -0.78 4.14
CA GLN A 42 -9.62 -1.14 4.22
C GLN A 42 -8.82 -0.02 4.91
N GLY A 43 -7.74 -0.39 5.61
CA GLY A 43 -6.89 0.56 6.32
C GLY A 43 -6.90 0.42 7.85
N ARG A 44 -7.57 -0.61 8.40
CA ARG A 44 -7.42 -0.98 9.82
C ARG A 44 -5.96 -1.24 10.15
N ARG A 45 -5.49 -0.71 11.30
CA ARG A 45 -4.16 -0.99 11.83
C ARG A 45 -4.24 -1.32 13.31
N PHE A 46 -3.69 -2.46 13.70
CA PHE A 46 -3.62 -2.87 15.09
C PHE A 46 -2.16 -3.06 15.49
N GLU A 47 -1.69 -2.23 16.41
CA GLU A 47 -0.33 -2.27 16.95
C GLU A 47 -0.43 -2.47 18.45
N ALA A 48 -0.62 -3.71 18.90
CA ALA A 48 -0.75 -4.03 20.32
C ALA A 48 0.61 -3.90 21.04
N PRO A 49 0.66 -3.35 22.27
CA PRO A 49 -0.45 -2.84 23.08
C PRO A 49 -0.62 -1.31 22.97
N ARG A 50 -0.27 -0.69 21.83
CA ARG A 50 -0.20 0.78 21.70
C ARG A 50 -1.46 1.44 21.14
N VAL A 51 -1.88 1.04 19.93
CA VAL A 51 -2.90 1.80 19.18
C VAL A 51 -3.74 0.91 18.25
N LEU A 52 -5.00 1.29 18.06
CA LEU A 52 -5.93 0.71 17.08
C LEU A 52 -6.49 1.80 16.17
N TRP A 53 -6.40 1.58 14.87
CA TRP A 53 -6.93 2.45 13.82
C TRP A 53 -8.01 1.71 13.08
N ASN A 54 -9.12 2.37 12.78
CA ASN A 54 -10.14 1.83 11.90
C ASN A 54 -10.59 2.89 10.90
N VAL A 55 -10.90 2.45 9.68
CA VAL A 55 -11.47 3.29 8.64
C VAL A 55 -12.89 2.81 8.41
N TYR A 56 -13.81 3.76 8.30
CA TYR A 56 -15.24 3.52 8.19
C TYR A 56 -15.84 4.37 7.07
N GLU A 57 -16.95 3.88 6.55
CA GLU A 57 -17.88 4.67 5.75
C GLU A 57 -19.24 4.66 6.45
N ALA A 58 -19.80 5.85 6.67
CA ALA A 58 -21.15 6.00 7.20
C ALA A 58 -22.13 6.21 6.04
N GLU A 59 -23.27 5.53 6.07
CA GLU A 59 -24.44 5.87 5.25
C GLU A 59 -25.30 6.81 6.10
N LEU A 60 -25.39 8.06 5.68
CA LEU A 60 -26.14 9.12 6.35
C LEU A 60 -27.36 9.51 5.53
N GLU A 61 -28.47 9.77 6.22
CA GLU A 61 -29.65 10.41 5.64
C GLU A 61 -29.77 11.83 6.17
N MET A 62 -29.67 12.78 5.25
CA MET A 62 -29.81 14.20 5.51
C MET A 62 -31.29 14.62 5.36
N PRO A 63 -31.69 15.80 5.87
CA PRO A 63 -33.01 16.36 5.63
C PRO A 63 -33.37 16.37 4.14
N GLY A 64 -34.60 15.98 3.81
CA GLY A 64 -35.07 15.88 2.42
C GLY A 64 -34.69 14.57 1.71
N GLY A 65 -34.21 13.56 2.44
CA GLY A 65 -33.91 12.23 1.88
C GLY A 65 -32.61 12.17 1.09
N ILE A 66 -31.74 13.18 1.25
CA ILE A 66 -30.43 13.20 0.58
C ILE A 66 -29.50 12.22 1.29
N GLU A 67 -28.99 11.24 0.57
CA GLU A 67 -27.99 10.32 1.10
C GLU A 67 -26.57 10.91 1.01
N ALA A 68 -25.78 10.74 2.06
CA ALA A 68 -24.36 11.04 2.06
C ALA A 68 -23.55 9.83 2.54
N ARG A 69 -22.36 9.63 1.97
CA ARG A 69 -21.48 8.50 2.31
C ARG A 69 -20.08 8.95 2.72
N PRO A 70 -19.94 9.74 3.81
CA PRO A 70 -18.64 10.21 4.24
C PRO A 70 -17.75 9.07 4.71
N LEU A 71 -16.48 9.19 4.37
CA LEU A 71 -15.43 8.37 4.95
C LEU A 71 -14.92 9.04 6.22
N PHE A 72 -14.79 8.28 7.29
CA PHE A 72 -14.17 8.74 8.52
C PHE A 72 -13.26 7.64 9.07
N TRP A 73 -12.35 8.01 9.96
CA TRP A 73 -11.45 7.06 10.59
C TRP A 73 -11.21 7.44 12.03
N THR A 74 -10.82 6.44 12.81
CA THR A 74 -10.52 6.61 14.22
C THR A 74 -9.14 6.10 14.55
N LYS A 75 -8.54 6.70 15.59
CA LYS A 75 -7.28 6.27 16.18
C LYS A 75 -7.45 6.27 17.69
N ALA A 76 -7.43 5.08 18.28
CA ALA A 76 -7.60 4.87 19.72
C ALA A 76 -6.31 4.35 20.34
N TYR A 77 -5.88 4.97 21.44
CA TYR A 77 -4.69 4.58 22.18
C TYR A 77 -5.05 3.78 23.44
N PHE A 78 -4.30 2.71 23.70
CA PHE A 78 -4.47 1.91 24.91
C PHE A 78 -3.64 2.43 26.09
N ASP A 79 -2.67 3.31 25.81
CA ASP A 79 -1.80 3.95 26.78
C ASP A 79 -1.98 5.47 26.74
N ASP A 80 -2.05 6.10 27.91
CA ASP A 80 -2.36 7.53 28.05
C ASP A 80 -1.21 8.42 27.55
N LYS A 81 0.05 7.95 27.66
CA LYS A 81 1.22 8.73 27.21
C LYS A 81 1.27 8.83 25.69
N ASP A 82 1.14 7.69 24.99
CA ASP A 82 1.07 7.68 23.52
C ASP A 82 -0.11 8.53 23.01
N CYS A 83 -1.24 8.54 23.75
CA CYS A 83 -2.41 9.36 23.45
C CYS A 83 -2.11 10.87 23.53
N GLU A 84 -1.52 11.33 24.63
CA GLU A 84 -1.21 12.75 24.86
C GLU A 84 -0.12 13.25 23.91
N ASP A 85 0.92 12.45 23.65
CA ASP A 85 1.97 12.78 22.67
C ASP A 85 1.35 13.04 21.29
N TYR A 86 0.38 12.22 20.89
CA TYR A 86 -0.34 12.41 19.63
C TYR A 86 -1.28 13.61 19.66
N ARG A 87 -2.01 13.84 20.77
CA ARG A 87 -2.88 15.02 20.96
C ARG A 87 -2.09 16.30 20.78
N HIS A 88 -0.93 16.42 21.44
CA HIS A 88 -0.03 17.55 21.30
C HIS A 88 0.41 17.76 19.85
N ARG A 89 0.79 16.68 19.16
CA ARG A 89 1.23 16.72 17.75
C ARG A 89 0.17 17.29 16.81
N ILE A 90 -1.11 17.00 17.05
CA ILE A 90 -2.23 17.41 16.17
C ILE A 90 -3.05 18.58 16.72
N ASN A 91 -2.60 19.24 17.79
CA ASN A 91 -3.37 20.28 18.50
C ASN A 91 -3.85 21.41 17.58
N ARG A 92 -3.04 21.83 16.61
CA ARG A 92 -3.44 22.84 15.61
C ARG A 92 -4.65 22.41 14.79
N LEU A 93 -4.69 21.14 14.38
CA LEU A 93 -5.84 20.59 13.66
C LEU A 93 -7.06 20.56 14.59
N LEU A 94 -6.94 20.07 15.82
CA LEU A 94 -8.07 19.97 16.75
C LEU A 94 -8.66 21.34 17.13
N THR A 95 -7.84 22.38 17.20
CA THR A 95 -8.27 23.74 17.57
C THR A 95 -8.79 24.56 16.39
N SER A 96 -8.48 24.20 15.15
CA SER A 96 -8.91 24.92 13.94
C SER A 96 -10.28 24.47 13.40
N GLN A 97 -11.01 23.64 14.14
CA GLN A 97 -12.27 23.04 13.70
C GLN A 97 -13.42 24.04 13.77
N ASN A 98 -14.30 24.02 12.77
CA ASN A 98 -15.49 24.87 12.75
C ASN A 98 -16.70 24.25 13.47
N GLY A 99 -16.52 23.08 14.09
CA GLY A 99 -17.57 22.37 14.81
C GLY A 99 -18.47 21.48 13.93
N ASN A 100 -18.43 21.57 12.60
CA ASN A 100 -19.28 20.78 11.70
C ASN A 100 -18.58 19.46 11.27
N PRO A 101 -19.06 18.28 11.69
CA PRO A 101 -18.46 17.01 11.31
C PRO A 101 -18.53 16.69 9.80
N LEU A 102 -19.44 17.34 9.07
CA LEU A 102 -19.64 17.15 7.64
C LEU A 102 -19.07 18.32 6.81
N ASP A 103 -18.10 19.07 7.36
CA ASP A 103 -17.41 20.11 6.59
C ASP A 103 -16.70 19.50 5.36
N PRO A 104 -16.82 20.10 4.17
CA PRO A 104 -16.14 19.59 2.96
C PRO A 104 -14.61 19.64 3.03
N ASN A 105 -14.01 20.45 3.93
CA ASN A 105 -12.57 20.45 4.19
C ASN A 105 -12.15 19.40 5.24
N GLY A 106 -13.11 18.64 5.77
CA GLY A 106 -12.90 17.59 6.75
C GLY A 106 -13.05 18.09 8.18
N TYR A 107 -13.07 17.14 9.11
CA TYR A 107 -13.28 17.42 10.53
C TYR A 107 -12.42 16.50 11.41
N ALA A 108 -12.04 16.96 12.59
CA ALA A 108 -11.34 16.18 13.60
C ALA A 108 -11.86 16.46 15.01
N ARG A 109 -11.95 15.43 15.86
CA ARG A 109 -12.30 15.59 17.28
C ARG A 109 -11.60 14.55 18.14
N TYR A 110 -11.23 14.97 19.35
CA TYR A 110 -10.70 14.09 20.39
C TYR A 110 -11.78 13.82 21.45
N PHE A 111 -11.90 12.57 21.87
CA PHE A 111 -12.77 12.09 22.93
C PHE A 111 -11.91 11.53 24.07
N GLU A 112 -11.75 12.32 25.12
CA GLU A 112 -10.83 12.04 26.24
C GLU A 112 -11.18 10.75 26.97
N ASP A 113 -12.47 10.53 27.29
CA ASP A 113 -12.95 9.33 27.99
C ASP A 113 -12.74 8.01 27.22
N LEU A 114 -12.39 8.11 25.93
CA LEU A 114 -12.21 6.97 25.03
C LEU A 114 -10.77 6.86 24.49
N ASN A 115 -9.88 7.80 24.83
CA ASN A 115 -8.56 7.95 24.19
C ASN A 115 -8.65 7.87 22.66
N LEU A 116 -9.71 8.46 22.10
CA LEU A 116 -10.13 8.26 20.71
C LEU A 116 -10.06 9.58 19.95
N PHE A 117 -9.32 9.57 18.86
CA PHE A 117 -9.36 10.61 17.85
C PHE A 117 -10.25 10.15 16.69
N LEU A 118 -11.16 11.02 16.26
CA LEU A 118 -12.05 10.80 15.12
C LEU A 118 -11.76 11.85 14.05
N PHE A 119 -11.74 11.42 12.80
CA PHE A 119 -11.46 12.27 11.66
C PHE A 119 -12.43 11.97 10.51
N PHE A 120 -13.12 12.98 10.00
CA PHE A 120 -13.81 12.91 8.72
C PHE A 120 -12.88 13.34 7.60
N PHE A 121 -12.77 12.50 6.57
CA PHE A 121 -12.04 12.82 5.35
C PHE A 121 -12.61 14.10 4.71
N PRO A 122 -11.80 15.02 4.18
CA PRO A 122 -10.35 14.92 3.94
C PRO A 122 -9.43 15.41 5.07
N ALA A 123 -9.88 15.52 6.32
CA ALA A 123 -8.98 15.89 7.41
C ALA A 123 -7.98 14.77 7.72
N ASP A 124 -6.69 15.11 7.66
CA ASP A 124 -5.58 14.23 7.97
C ASP A 124 -4.45 15.06 8.61
N PRO A 125 -3.93 14.65 9.78
CA PRO A 125 -2.90 15.41 10.49
C PRO A 125 -1.54 15.39 9.81
N ILE A 126 -1.27 14.42 8.94
CA ILE A 126 -0.05 14.31 8.15
C ILE A 126 -0.21 14.99 6.79
N PHE A 127 -1.43 15.05 6.24
CA PHE A 127 -1.74 15.69 4.97
C PHE A 127 -2.68 16.90 5.13
N PRO A 128 -2.20 18.02 5.70
CA PRO A 128 -3.03 19.21 5.94
C PRO A 128 -3.56 19.88 4.66
N ARG A 129 -3.00 19.54 3.49
CA ARG A 129 -3.45 20.03 2.17
C ARG A 129 -4.39 19.07 1.47
N LEU A 130 -4.77 17.94 2.08
CA LEU A 130 -5.59 16.92 1.44
C LEU A 130 -6.95 17.46 0.96
N ALA A 131 -7.56 18.38 1.71
CA ALA A 131 -8.78 19.09 1.29
C ALA A 131 -8.61 19.90 -0.01
N LYS A 132 -7.46 20.56 -0.20
CA LYS A 132 -7.14 21.28 -1.45
C LYS A 132 -7.06 20.30 -2.62
N VAL A 133 -6.36 19.19 -2.43
CA VAL A 133 -6.07 18.17 -3.45
C VAL A 133 -7.33 17.35 -3.81
N ALA A 134 -8.26 17.19 -2.87
CA ALA A 134 -9.55 16.53 -3.06
C ALA A 134 -10.62 17.40 -3.72
N THR A 135 -10.42 18.73 -3.78
CA THR A 135 -11.42 19.68 -4.30
C THR A 135 -11.10 20.05 -5.75
N PRO A 136 -11.95 19.70 -6.74
CA PRO A 136 -11.65 19.94 -8.16
C PRO A 136 -11.29 21.38 -8.50
N SER A 137 -12.07 22.36 -8.04
CA SER A 137 -11.81 23.78 -8.32
C SER A 137 -10.49 24.30 -7.75
N ARG A 138 -9.96 23.66 -6.69
CA ARG A 138 -8.71 24.05 -6.02
C ARG A 138 -7.49 23.36 -6.60
N VAL A 139 -7.65 22.15 -7.14
CA VAL A 139 -6.57 21.38 -7.77
C VAL A 139 -6.43 21.68 -9.26
N GLN A 140 -7.49 22.13 -9.94
CA GLN A 140 -7.49 22.43 -11.38
C GLN A 140 -6.30 23.28 -11.85
N PRO A 141 -5.89 24.38 -11.18
CA PRO A 141 -4.74 25.17 -11.62
C PRO A 141 -3.42 24.38 -11.64
N LEU A 142 -3.28 23.36 -10.78
CA LEU A 142 -2.11 22.48 -10.75
C LEU A 142 -2.08 21.47 -11.89
N LEU A 143 -3.24 21.16 -12.48
CA LEU A 143 -3.38 20.13 -13.51
C LEU A 143 -3.49 20.70 -14.93
N ALA A 144 -3.80 21.99 -15.06
CA ALA A 144 -4.13 22.64 -16.34
C ALA A 144 -3.04 22.46 -17.40
N GLU A 145 -1.77 22.69 -17.05
CA GLU A 145 -0.64 22.52 -17.97
C GLU A 145 -0.47 21.06 -18.39
N HIS A 146 -0.71 20.12 -17.50
CA HIS A 146 -0.58 18.69 -17.79
C HIS A 146 -1.67 18.22 -18.77
N PHE A 147 -2.91 18.69 -18.60
CA PHE A 147 -3.97 18.42 -19.55
C PHE A 147 -3.72 19.05 -20.92
N ASP A 148 -3.21 20.28 -20.97
CA ASP A 148 -2.85 20.93 -22.24
C ASP A 148 -1.73 20.19 -22.96
N ARG A 149 -0.70 19.70 -22.24
CA ARG A 149 0.34 18.84 -22.84
C ARG A 149 -0.21 17.52 -23.38
N MET A 150 -1.16 16.89 -22.68
CA MET A 150 -1.79 15.65 -23.14
C MET A 150 -2.66 15.87 -24.39
N ARG A 151 -3.35 17.02 -24.48
CA ARG A 151 -4.18 17.38 -25.62
C ARG A 151 -4.18 18.90 -25.82
N PRO A 152 -3.25 19.43 -26.63
CA PRO A 152 -3.12 20.88 -26.84
C PRO A 152 -4.40 21.52 -27.36
N GLY A 153 -4.84 22.61 -26.72
CA GLY A 153 -6.05 23.34 -27.11
C GLY A 153 -7.38 22.72 -26.64
N ALA A 154 -7.32 21.61 -25.88
CA ALA A 154 -8.50 21.03 -25.25
C ALA A 154 -9.15 22.01 -24.25
N LYS A 155 -10.46 22.22 -24.39
CA LYS A 155 -11.24 22.98 -23.42
C LYS A 155 -11.83 22.04 -22.36
N ILE A 156 -11.28 22.09 -21.14
CA ILE A 156 -11.82 21.36 -20.00
C ILE A 156 -13.19 21.94 -19.63
N GLN A 157 -14.24 21.15 -19.73
CA GLN A 157 -15.62 21.53 -19.39
C GLN A 157 -15.90 21.31 -17.90
N SER A 158 -15.43 20.19 -17.36
CA SER A 158 -15.57 19.83 -15.96
C SER A 158 -14.35 19.04 -15.49
N LEU A 159 -14.10 19.05 -14.18
CA LEU A 159 -13.06 18.26 -13.54
C LEU A 159 -13.66 17.54 -12.33
N GLN A 160 -13.42 16.23 -12.25
CA GLN A 160 -13.75 15.43 -11.08
C GLN A 160 -12.47 14.98 -10.38
N ALA A 161 -12.53 14.86 -9.05
CA ALA A 161 -11.47 14.32 -8.21
C ALA A 161 -12.02 13.10 -7.46
N VAL A 162 -11.75 11.91 -7.99
CA VAL A 162 -12.26 10.65 -7.45
C VAL A 162 -11.20 10.05 -6.53
N ARG A 163 -11.52 9.87 -5.25
CA ARG A 163 -10.64 9.17 -4.31
C ARG A 163 -10.60 7.67 -4.64
N VAL A 164 -9.47 7.19 -5.13
CA VAL A 164 -9.23 5.78 -5.46
C VAL A 164 -8.85 5.00 -4.21
N LYS A 165 -7.93 5.55 -3.41
CA LYS A 165 -7.40 4.89 -2.21
C LYS A 165 -7.08 5.92 -1.14
N TYR A 166 -7.33 5.57 0.12
CA TYR A 166 -6.91 6.38 1.25
C TYR A 166 -6.52 5.48 2.41
N LEU A 167 -5.30 5.68 2.88
CA LEU A 167 -4.74 5.06 4.07
C LEU A 167 -4.35 6.21 5.01
N PRO A 168 -5.10 6.44 6.10
CA PRO A 168 -4.89 7.58 6.98
C PRO A 168 -3.43 7.75 7.42
N GLU A 169 -2.92 8.97 7.42
CA GLU A 169 -1.55 9.34 7.76
C GLU A 169 -0.44 8.73 6.87
N ILE A 170 -0.79 7.96 5.83
CA ILE A 170 0.19 7.20 5.02
C ILE A 170 0.16 7.65 3.56
N SER A 171 -1.01 7.63 2.94
CA SER A 171 -1.16 7.94 1.51
C SER A 171 -2.60 8.16 1.10
N CYS A 172 -2.81 8.99 0.07
CA CYS A 172 -4.07 9.08 -0.66
C CYS A 172 -3.83 9.07 -2.17
N ILE A 173 -4.68 8.41 -2.94
CA ILE A 173 -4.63 8.40 -4.40
C ILE A 173 -5.94 8.97 -4.94
N PHE A 174 -5.83 9.98 -5.79
CA PHE A 174 -6.93 10.56 -6.54
C PHE A 174 -6.78 10.25 -8.03
N ARG A 175 -7.90 9.99 -8.69
CA ARG A 175 -8.05 10.00 -10.13
C ARG A 175 -8.73 11.30 -10.51
N TYR A 176 -8.05 12.11 -11.31
CA TYR A 176 -8.57 13.36 -11.85
C TYR A 176 -9.07 13.12 -13.26
N GLU A 177 -10.35 13.38 -13.48
CA GLU A 177 -11.00 13.17 -14.77
C GLU A 177 -11.47 14.52 -15.30
N ALA A 178 -10.89 14.96 -16.41
CA ALA A 178 -11.26 16.17 -17.11
C ALA A 178 -12.10 15.83 -18.34
N GLU A 179 -13.35 16.32 -18.36
CA GLU A 179 -14.22 16.20 -19.54
C GLU A 179 -13.83 17.23 -20.59
N VAL A 180 -13.76 16.80 -21.86
CA VAL A 180 -13.33 17.62 -22.99
C VAL A 180 -14.35 17.48 -24.13
N GLY A 181 -15.54 18.03 -23.94
CA GLY A 181 -16.60 17.99 -24.96
C GLY A 181 -17.03 16.56 -25.30
N GLU A 182 -17.14 16.27 -26.59
CA GLU A 182 -17.52 14.93 -27.09
C GLU A 182 -16.34 13.94 -27.12
N GLU A 183 -15.14 14.38 -26.75
CA GLU A 183 -13.95 13.54 -26.77
C GLU A 183 -13.80 12.73 -25.50
N LEU A 184 -12.97 11.68 -25.56
CA LEU A 184 -12.64 10.88 -24.38
C LEU A 184 -12.03 11.76 -23.27
N PRO A 185 -12.43 11.55 -22.01
CA PRO A 185 -11.93 12.33 -20.88
C PRO A 185 -10.42 12.12 -20.72
N LEU A 186 -9.74 13.16 -20.24
CA LEU A 186 -8.33 13.10 -19.87
C LEU A 186 -8.20 12.67 -18.42
N THR A 187 -7.31 11.72 -18.15
CA THR A 187 -7.14 11.14 -16.81
C THR A 187 -5.71 11.34 -16.31
N LEU A 188 -5.60 11.89 -15.10
CA LEU A 188 -4.36 11.99 -14.33
C LEU A 188 -4.53 11.32 -12.97
N TYR A 189 -3.44 10.86 -12.39
CA TYR A 189 -3.43 10.34 -11.02
C TYR A 189 -2.61 11.26 -10.12
N GLY A 190 -3.18 11.60 -8.96
CA GLY A 190 -2.53 12.32 -7.89
C GLY A 190 -2.26 11.40 -6.71
N LYS A 191 -0.98 11.19 -6.37
CA LYS A 191 -0.56 10.43 -5.19
C LYS A 191 -0.07 11.39 -4.11
N VAL A 192 -0.81 11.47 -3.02
CA VAL A 192 -0.39 12.13 -1.78
C VAL A 192 0.37 11.12 -0.94
N GLN A 193 1.63 11.41 -0.62
CA GLN A 193 2.51 10.53 0.18
C GLN A 193 3.31 11.36 1.19
N HIS A 194 3.65 10.75 2.33
CA HIS A 194 4.40 11.46 3.38
C HIS A 194 5.81 11.90 2.93
N SER A 195 6.33 12.93 3.62
CA SER A 195 7.65 13.60 3.54
C SER A 195 8.79 12.85 2.81
N GLN A 196 9.58 13.59 2.01
CA GLN A 196 10.72 13.17 1.15
C GLN A 196 10.45 12.02 0.16
N ARG A 197 9.65 11.04 0.53
CA ARG A 197 9.28 9.88 -0.27
C ARG A 197 8.63 10.28 -1.58
N GLY A 198 7.71 11.25 -1.58
CA GLY A 198 7.12 11.73 -2.83
C GLY A 198 8.14 12.32 -3.81
N ALA A 199 9.14 13.06 -3.30
CA ALA A 199 10.24 13.59 -4.12
C ALA A 199 11.13 12.46 -4.64
N THR A 200 11.52 11.52 -3.78
CA THR A 200 12.32 10.35 -4.19
C THR A 200 11.58 9.51 -5.22
N THR A 201 10.29 9.22 -5.01
CA THR A 201 9.44 8.51 -5.97
C THR A 201 9.41 9.23 -7.31
N TYR A 202 9.28 10.57 -7.32
CA TYR A 202 9.31 11.35 -8.56
C TYR A 202 10.65 11.25 -9.30
N GLU A 203 11.77 11.36 -8.58
CA GLU A 203 13.12 11.19 -9.18
C GLU A 203 13.34 9.78 -9.73
N VAL A 204 12.89 8.76 -9.00
CA VAL A 204 12.92 7.36 -9.46
C VAL A 204 12.08 7.19 -10.72
N MET A 205 10.85 7.69 -10.73
CA MET A 205 9.98 7.58 -11.90
C MET A 205 10.59 8.28 -13.11
N LYS A 206 11.21 9.45 -12.95
CA LYS A 206 11.90 10.13 -14.07
C LYS A 206 13.04 9.28 -14.60
N ALA A 207 13.88 8.76 -13.72
CA ALA A 207 14.99 7.91 -14.10
C ALA A 207 14.53 6.62 -14.82
N LEU A 208 13.42 6.03 -14.40
CA LEU A 208 12.80 4.88 -15.07
C LEU A 208 12.18 5.25 -16.42
N TRP A 209 11.57 6.44 -16.52
CA TRP A 209 10.94 6.95 -17.73
C TRP A 209 11.95 7.20 -18.85
N ASP A 210 13.15 7.64 -18.49
CA ASP A 210 14.25 7.91 -19.42
C ASP A 210 14.98 6.64 -19.90
N LEU A 211 14.62 5.44 -19.41
CA LEU A 211 15.27 4.20 -19.82
C LEU A 211 14.97 3.83 -21.28
N PRO A 212 15.97 3.33 -22.04
CA PRO A 212 15.74 2.79 -23.38
C PRO A 212 14.71 1.65 -23.41
N ALA A 213 14.66 0.82 -22.36
CA ALA A 213 13.67 -0.24 -22.21
C ALA A 213 12.23 0.31 -22.25
N ARG A 214 12.00 1.52 -21.72
CA ARG A 214 10.68 2.17 -21.83
C ARG A 214 10.41 2.64 -23.25
N ALA A 215 11.41 3.20 -23.94
CA ALA A 215 11.28 3.62 -25.33
C ALA A 215 10.94 2.47 -26.30
N ASN A 216 11.47 1.29 -26.02
CA ASN A 216 11.25 0.08 -26.82
C ASN A 216 10.01 -0.74 -26.41
N GLY A 217 9.26 -0.28 -25.40
CA GLY A 217 8.05 -0.96 -24.92
C GLY A 217 8.30 -2.18 -24.01
N GLU A 218 9.54 -2.39 -23.58
CA GLU A 218 9.91 -3.48 -22.65
C GLU A 218 9.65 -3.11 -21.18
N LEU A 219 9.53 -1.82 -20.89
CA LEU A 219 9.16 -1.28 -19.58
C LEU A 219 8.00 -0.30 -19.74
N VAL A 220 6.84 -0.66 -19.25
CA VAL A 220 5.63 0.18 -19.29
C VAL A 220 5.34 0.65 -17.86
N LEU A 221 5.28 1.97 -17.66
CA LEU A 221 4.97 2.60 -16.38
C LEU A 221 4.22 3.92 -16.61
N SER A 222 3.76 4.58 -15.54
CA SER A 222 3.17 5.92 -15.63
C SER A 222 4.25 6.99 -15.85
N GLU A 223 3.93 8.01 -16.64
CA GLU A 223 4.78 9.18 -16.82
C GLU A 223 4.76 10.04 -15.55
N PRO A 224 5.92 10.40 -14.98
CA PRO A 224 5.99 11.35 -13.87
C PRO A 224 5.85 12.79 -14.37
N LEU A 225 4.71 13.43 -14.12
CA LEU A 225 4.41 14.75 -14.66
C LEU A 225 4.89 15.89 -13.75
N ALA A 226 4.67 15.78 -12.44
CA ALA A 226 5.13 16.77 -11.47
C ALA A 226 5.15 16.22 -10.05
N TYR A 227 6.02 16.77 -9.20
CA TYR A 227 5.89 16.69 -7.75
C TYR A 227 5.73 18.09 -7.17
N ILE A 228 4.71 18.27 -6.33
CA ILE A 228 4.38 19.53 -5.66
C ILE A 228 4.67 19.36 -4.15
N PRO A 229 5.86 19.76 -3.66
CA PRO A 229 6.28 19.49 -2.29
C PRO A 229 5.35 20.08 -1.23
N HIS A 230 4.83 21.28 -1.47
CA HIS A 230 3.94 21.96 -0.52
C HIS A 230 2.62 21.21 -0.29
N ASP A 231 2.15 20.46 -1.29
CA ASP A 231 0.91 19.68 -1.20
C ASP A 231 1.19 18.17 -1.02
N SER A 232 2.46 17.77 -0.93
CA SER A 232 2.90 16.37 -0.90
C SER A 232 2.34 15.52 -2.04
N LEU A 233 2.16 16.13 -3.22
CA LEU A 233 1.38 15.59 -4.32
C LEU A 233 2.29 15.24 -5.51
N LEU A 234 2.32 13.97 -5.89
CA LEU A 234 2.90 13.47 -7.13
C LEU A 234 1.79 13.34 -8.19
N ILE A 235 1.96 13.98 -9.34
CA ILE A 235 1.08 13.87 -10.50
C ILE A 235 1.74 12.96 -11.54
N GLN A 236 0.97 12.00 -12.04
CA GLN A 236 1.40 11.05 -13.05
C GLN A 236 0.32 10.79 -14.10
N SER A 237 0.72 10.37 -15.30
CA SER A 237 -0.23 9.96 -16.35
C SER A 237 -1.02 8.71 -15.93
N ALA A 238 -2.19 8.53 -16.53
CA ALA A 238 -2.95 7.31 -16.36
C ALA A 238 -2.27 6.14 -17.06
N LEU A 239 -2.14 5.03 -16.33
CA LEU A 239 -1.79 3.74 -16.90
C LEU A 239 -3.08 2.95 -17.12
N LYS A 240 -3.29 2.44 -18.33
CA LYS A 240 -4.48 1.67 -18.68
C LYS A 240 -4.37 0.24 -18.13
N GLY A 241 -5.54 -0.37 -17.93
CA GLY A 241 -5.65 -1.79 -17.62
C GLY A 241 -6.16 -2.11 -16.22
N ASP A 242 -6.41 -3.39 -16.03
CA ASP A 242 -6.96 -3.95 -14.80
C ASP A 242 -5.88 -4.61 -13.95
N GLU A 243 -6.05 -4.57 -12.62
CA GLU A 243 -5.16 -5.26 -11.68
C GLU A 243 -5.11 -6.77 -11.95
N ILE A 244 -3.89 -7.31 -11.87
CA ILE A 244 -3.65 -8.74 -12.03
C ILE A 244 -4.11 -9.49 -10.79
N LYS A 245 -5.11 -10.36 -10.98
CA LYS A 245 -5.62 -11.23 -9.93
C LYS A 245 -4.61 -12.34 -9.64
N GLY A 246 -4.62 -12.81 -8.39
CA GLY A 246 -3.75 -13.89 -7.92
C GLY A 246 -4.15 -15.29 -8.40
N ASP A 247 -4.66 -15.44 -9.63
CA ASP A 247 -5.09 -16.72 -10.20
C ASP A 247 -3.97 -17.35 -11.02
N ARG A 248 -3.32 -18.38 -10.46
CA ARG A 248 -2.17 -19.05 -11.09
C ARG A 248 -2.56 -19.97 -12.26
N HIS A 249 -3.85 -20.25 -12.43
CA HIS A 249 -4.36 -21.01 -13.56
C HIS A 249 -4.70 -20.13 -14.77
N SER A 250 -4.60 -18.80 -14.62
CA SER A 250 -4.87 -17.86 -15.69
C SER A 250 -3.66 -17.70 -16.63
N ASP A 251 -3.90 -17.79 -17.93
CA ASP A 251 -2.89 -17.49 -18.95
C ASP A 251 -2.35 -16.06 -18.84
N ILE A 252 -3.22 -15.10 -18.47
CA ILE A 252 -2.83 -13.70 -18.25
C ILE A 252 -1.85 -13.60 -17.08
N PHE A 253 -2.07 -14.37 -16.01
CA PHE A 253 -1.16 -14.40 -14.86
C PHE A 253 0.21 -14.96 -15.23
N ILE A 254 0.24 -16.03 -16.03
CA ILE A 254 1.49 -16.63 -16.51
C ILE A 254 2.24 -15.69 -17.45
N ALA A 255 1.54 -15.06 -18.41
CA ALA A 255 2.13 -14.06 -19.30
C ALA A 255 2.68 -12.85 -18.51
N GLN A 256 1.99 -12.45 -17.44
CA GLN A 256 2.45 -11.39 -16.55
C GLN A 256 3.74 -11.78 -15.82
N CYS A 257 3.90 -13.04 -15.41
CA CYS A 257 5.15 -13.51 -14.80
C CYS A 257 6.33 -13.39 -15.75
N GLU A 258 6.14 -13.71 -17.03
CA GLU A 258 7.19 -13.53 -18.03
C GLU A 258 7.54 -12.05 -18.23
N ALA A 259 6.52 -11.19 -18.35
CA ALA A 259 6.72 -9.75 -18.49
C ALA A 259 7.43 -9.13 -17.28
N ALA A 260 7.04 -9.53 -16.07
CA ALA A 260 7.66 -9.08 -14.82
C ALA A 260 9.13 -9.52 -14.73
N GLY A 261 9.49 -10.72 -15.19
CA GLY A 261 10.88 -11.17 -15.20
C GLY A 261 11.76 -10.29 -16.09
N ARG A 262 11.28 -9.95 -17.30
CA ARG A 262 12.00 -9.03 -18.19
C ARG A 262 12.11 -7.61 -17.61
N MET A 263 11.00 -7.06 -17.11
CA MET A 263 10.97 -5.69 -16.59
C MET A 263 11.94 -5.49 -15.43
N ILE A 264 11.97 -6.42 -14.47
CA ILE A 264 12.91 -6.29 -13.34
C ILE A 264 14.35 -6.49 -13.77
N GLY A 265 14.60 -7.31 -14.80
CA GLY A 265 15.91 -7.43 -15.44
C GLY A 265 16.42 -6.09 -15.97
N HIS A 266 15.57 -5.34 -16.68
CA HIS A 266 15.88 -4.01 -17.19
C HIS A 266 16.11 -2.98 -16.07
N ILE A 267 15.31 -3.03 -15.01
CA ILE A 267 15.50 -2.16 -13.83
C ILE A 267 16.85 -2.46 -13.15
N HIS A 268 17.17 -3.73 -12.90
CA HIS A 268 18.44 -4.13 -12.30
C HIS A 268 19.66 -3.79 -13.18
N ALA A 269 19.48 -3.72 -14.49
CA ALA A 269 20.52 -3.35 -15.45
C ALA A 269 20.61 -1.83 -15.73
N SER A 270 19.69 -1.03 -15.19
CA SER A 270 19.52 0.38 -15.56
C SER A 270 20.64 1.32 -15.09
N GLY A 271 21.39 0.93 -14.06
CA GLY A 271 22.42 1.78 -13.45
C GLY A 271 21.88 2.98 -12.64
N ILE A 272 20.56 3.09 -12.44
CA ILE A 272 19.91 4.15 -11.65
C ILE A 272 20.52 4.22 -10.25
N LYS A 273 21.02 5.38 -9.83
CA LYS A 273 21.68 5.55 -8.52
C LYS A 273 20.76 6.07 -7.41
N VAL A 274 19.51 6.39 -7.74
CA VAL A 274 18.52 6.85 -6.77
C VAL A 274 18.07 5.68 -5.89
N GLY A 275 17.80 5.95 -4.61
CA GLY A 275 17.36 4.96 -3.63
C GLY A 275 18.39 4.75 -2.53
N GLN A 276 17.91 4.50 -1.31
CA GLN A 276 18.76 4.16 -0.18
C GLN A 276 19.31 2.74 -0.32
N GLU A 277 20.48 2.49 0.25
CA GLU A 277 21.00 1.14 0.40
C GLU A 277 20.05 0.28 1.24
N HIS A 278 19.86 -0.96 0.82
CA HIS A 278 18.96 -1.90 1.44
C HIS A 278 19.56 -3.31 1.39
N ASP A 279 20.15 -3.72 2.51
CA ASP A 279 20.76 -5.04 2.66
C ASP A 279 19.79 -6.06 3.28
N VAL A 280 20.23 -7.31 3.37
CA VAL A 280 19.47 -8.39 3.98
C VAL A 280 19.16 -8.15 5.46
N ASN A 281 20.02 -7.43 6.19
CA ASN A 281 19.85 -7.20 7.63
C ASN A 281 18.66 -6.26 7.88
N VAL A 282 18.45 -5.27 7.00
CA VAL A 282 17.26 -4.40 7.07
C VAL A 282 15.97 -5.23 7.07
N GLU A 283 15.86 -6.25 6.22
CA GLU A 283 14.67 -7.10 6.17
C GLU A 283 14.58 -8.06 7.37
N ILE A 284 15.70 -8.64 7.80
CA ILE A 284 15.76 -9.49 8.99
C ILE A 284 15.30 -8.72 10.24
N ASP A 285 15.85 -7.53 10.46
CA ASP A 285 15.54 -6.69 11.61
C ASP A 285 14.08 -6.21 11.58
N ARG A 286 13.58 -5.88 10.39
CA ARG A 286 12.18 -5.51 10.18
C ARG A 286 11.23 -6.64 10.58
N ILE A 287 11.49 -7.85 10.12
CA ILE A 287 10.70 -9.04 10.47
C ILE A 287 10.84 -9.33 11.96
N ALA A 288 12.05 -9.34 12.52
CA ALA A 288 12.32 -9.60 13.93
C ALA A 288 11.54 -8.63 14.84
N LYS A 289 11.61 -7.33 14.55
CA LYS A 289 10.91 -6.30 15.33
C LYS A 289 9.40 -6.48 15.31
N ARG A 290 8.82 -6.75 14.14
CA ARG A 290 7.37 -6.97 13.99
C ARG A 290 6.92 -8.29 14.58
N LEU A 291 7.76 -9.32 14.54
CA LEU A 291 7.46 -10.63 15.10
C LEU A 291 7.22 -10.58 16.62
N GLU A 292 7.95 -9.72 17.36
CA GLU A 292 7.78 -9.57 18.80
C GLU A 292 6.37 -9.08 19.20
N GLU A 293 5.65 -8.37 18.32
CA GLU A 293 4.27 -7.93 18.55
C GLU A 293 3.30 -9.12 18.70
N PHE A 294 3.65 -10.30 18.16
CA PHE A 294 2.79 -11.49 18.16
C PHE A 294 3.07 -12.48 19.29
N LYS A 295 4.08 -12.23 20.12
CA LYS A 295 4.52 -13.15 21.17
C LYS A 295 3.39 -13.59 22.11
N MET A 296 2.49 -12.67 22.45
CA MET A 296 1.36 -12.93 23.35
C MET A 296 0.06 -13.28 22.61
N SER A 297 -0.14 -12.74 21.40
CA SER A 297 -1.41 -12.92 20.66
C SER A 297 -1.44 -14.15 19.75
N ALA A 298 -0.28 -14.63 19.29
CA ALA A 298 -0.16 -15.80 18.40
C ALA A 298 1.15 -16.57 18.69
N PRO A 299 1.31 -17.16 19.90
CA PRO A 299 2.58 -17.72 20.37
C PRO A 299 3.11 -18.86 19.48
N ARG A 300 2.23 -19.68 18.89
CA ARG A 300 2.64 -20.76 17.98
C ARG A 300 3.29 -20.22 16.70
N VAL A 301 2.63 -19.26 16.05
CA VAL A 301 3.17 -18.59 14.85
C VAL A 301 4.48 -17.87 15.19
N TYR A 302 4.53 -17.20 16.35
CA TYR A 302 5.74 -16.55 16.85
C TYR A 302 6.94 -17.52 16.89
N MET A 303 6.77 -18.71 17.50
CA MET A 303 7.85 -19.69 17.61
C MET A 303 8.32 -20.22 16.25
N LEU A 304 7.38 -20.51 15.33
CA LEU A 304 7.69 -21.04 14.00
C LEU A 304 8.48 -20.02 13.16
N LEU A 305 8.00 -18.78 13.09
CA LEU A 305 8.66 -17.71 12.34
C LEU A 305 10.01 -17.33 12.94
N ARG A 306 10.13 -17.32 14.27
CA ARG A 306 11.42 -17.09 14.94
C ARG A 306 12.45 -18.16 14.57
N GLY A 307 12.01 -19.42 14.47
CA GLY A 307 12.85 -20.52 14.01
C GLY A 307 13.33 -20.33 12.56
N LEU A 308 12.41 -19.94 11.66
CA LEU A 308 12.73 -19.71 10.25
C LEU A 308 13.71 -18.55 10.11
N LEU A 309 13.45 -17.43 10.79
CA LEU A 309 14.31 -16.25 10.76
C LEU A 309 15.73 -16.56 11.22
N ARG A 310 15.90 -17.38 12.26
CA ARG A 310 17.24 -17.86 12.69
C ARG A 310 17.97 -18.64 11.60
N GLN A 311 17.28 -19.50 10.86
CA GLN A 311 17.91 -20.24 9.75
C GLN A 311 18.26 -19.32 8.58
N ILE A 312 17.41 -18.35 8.27
CA ILE A 312 17.67 -17.31 7.26
C ILE A 312 18.94 -16.54 7.64
N THR A 313 19.02 -16.00 8.86
CA THR A 313 20.18 -15.25 9.37
C THR A 313 21.45 -16.11 9.28
N ALA A 314 21.42 -17.34 9.78
CA ALA A 314 22.57 -18.24 9.74
C ALA A 314 23.04 -18.58 8.31
N LYS A 315 22.14 -18.59 7.32
CA LYS A 315 22.50 -18.76 5.91
C LYS A 315 23.08 -17.48 5.32
N ALA A 316 22.49 -16.33 5.64
CA ALA A 316 22.99 -15.02 5.20
C ALA A 316 24.43 -14.77 5.67
N ASP A 317 24.75 -15.09 6.92
CA ASP A 317 26.09 -14.92 7.50
C ASP A 317 27.18 -15.76 6.80
N ARG A 318 26.80 -16.83 6.11
CA ARG A 318 27.74 -17.77 5.44
C ARG A 318 28.02 -17.42 3.98
N LEU A 319 27.19 -16.59 3.38
CA LEU A 319 27.28 -16.24 1.96
C LEU A 319 27.78 -14.81 1.81
N ALA A 320 28.64 -14.54 0.84
CA ALA A 320 29.01 -13.17 0.52
C ALA A 320 27.78 -12.40 -0.02
N PRO A 321 27.60 -11.12 0.34
CA PRO A 321 26.58 -10.25 -0.26
C PRO A 321 26.70 -10.16 -1.78
N GLU A 322 25.55 -10.07 -2.45
CA GLU A 322 25.49 -9.74 -3.87
C GLU A 322 25.73 -8.24 -4.07
N ALA A 323 26.25 -7.84 -5.24
CA ALA A 323 26.44 -6.43 -5.54
C ALA A 323 25.07 -5.72 -5.66
N PRO A 324 24.85 -4.58 -4.98
CA PRO A 324 23.58 -3.86 -5.07
C PRO A 324 23.28 -3.38 -6.48
N VAL A 325 22.00 -3.48 -6.84
CA VAL A 325 21.41 -3.00 -8.09
C VAL A 325 20.20 -2.11 -7.78
N PRO A 326 19.74 -1.29 -8.74
CA PRO A 326 18.50 -0.54 -8.59
C PRO A 326 17.35 -1.53 -8.52
N SER A 327 16.50 -1.42 -7.50
CA SER A 327 15.48 -2.41 -7.16
C SER A 327 14.15 -1.73 -6.89
N HIS A 328 13.05 -2.34 -7.33
CA HIS A 328 11.68 -1.87 -7.14
C HIS A 328 11.28 -1.85 -5.65
N GLY A 329 11.67 -2.88 -4.89
CA GLY A 329 11.59 -2.95 -3.45
C GLY A 329 10.24 -3.40 -2.86
N ASP A 330 9.15 -3.38 -3.61
CA ASP A 330 7.89 -4.09 -3.29
C ASP A 330 7.36 -4.92 -4.47
N TYR A 331 8.25 -5.62 -5.17
CA TYR A 331 7.93 -6.29 -6.44
C TYR A 331 7.10 -7.57 -6.28
N LYS A 332 5.88 -7.57 -6.83
CA LYS A 332 4.91 -8.68 -6.78
C LYS A 332 3.86 -8.53 -7.87
N TYR A 333 3.14 -9.61 -8.19
CA TYR A 333 2.21 -9.66 -9.32
C TYR A 333 1.09 -8.60 -9.30
N ASN A 334 0.64 -8.14 -8.13
CA ASN A 334 -0.40 -7.11 -8.03
C ASN A 334 0.13 -5.67 -8.16
N GLN A 335 1.40 -5.51 -8.56
CA GLN A 335 1.97 -4.22 -8.98
C GLN A 335 1.94 -4.05 -10.50
N PHE A 336 1.03 -4.78 -11.16
CA PHE A 336 0.87 -4.77 -12.60
C PHE A 336 -0.59 -4.54 -12.99
N LEU A 337 -0.78 -3.77 -14.06
CA LEU A 337 -2.03 -3.60 -14.77
C LEU A 337 -1.92 -4.26 -16.15
N HIS A 338 -3.01 -4.86 -16.64
CA HIS A 338 -3.07 -5.39 -18.00
C HIS A 338 -4.14 -4.67 -18.82
N ASP A 339 -3.74 -4.04 -19.92
CA ASP A 339 -4.64 -3.26 -20.78
C ASP A 339 -5.27 -4.09 -21.91
N GLY A 340 -5.05 -5.40 -21.92
CA GLY A 340 -5.44 -6.32 -22.99
C GLY A 340 -4.31 -6.64 -23.97
N THR A 341 -3.22 -5.88 -23.94
CA THR A 341 -2.08 -6.06 -24.85
C THR A 341 -0.73 -6.09 -24.13
N GLN A 342 -0.55 -5.24 -23.12
CA GLN A 342 0.72 -5.07 -22.41
C GLN A 342 0.48 -5.04 -20.90
N PHE A 343 1.55 -5.33 -20.16
CA PHE A 343 1.58 -5.22 -18.71
C PHE A 343 2.28 -3.93 -18.32
N GLY A 344 1.64 -3.10 -17.52
CA GLY A 344 2.19 -1.86 -16.98
C GLY A 344 2.49 -1.98 -15.49
N MET A 345 3.69 -1.58 -15.07
CA MET A 345 4.11 -1.58 -13.68
C MET A 345 3.67 -0.30 -12.95
N ILE A 346 3.25 -0.45 -11.69
CA ILE A 346 2.86 0.64 -10.79
C ILE A 346 3.68 0.61 -9.49
N ASP A 347 3.53 1.66 -8.67
CA ASP A 347 3.99 1.74 -7.26
C ASP A 347 5.50 1.56 -6.99
N VAL A 348 6.31 2.47 -7.56
CA VAL A 348 7.78 2.50 -7.36
C VAL A 348 8.22 3.25 -6.10
N GLU A 349 7.33 3.51 -5.15
CA GLU A 349 7.68 4.28 -3.95
C GLU A 349 8.60 3.54 -2.95
N TYR A 350 8.85 2.25 -3.16
CA TYR A 350 9.74 1.43 -2.33
C TYR A 350 11.12 1.21 -2.97
N PHE A 351 11.46 1.99 -4.00
CA PHE A 351 12.69 1.83 -4.76
C PHE A 351 13.94 2.01 -3.87
N VAL A 352 14.89 1.09 -4.02
CA VAL A 352 16.10 0.99 -3.19
C VAL A 352 17.29 0.50 -4.02
N GLN A 353 18.49 0.56 -3.45
CA GLN A 353 19.66 -0.15 -3.96
C GLN A 353 19.83 -1.43 -3.14
N ALA A 354 19.50 -2.58 -3.73
CA ALA A 354 19.46 -3.87 -3.03
C ALA A 354 20.13 -4.99 -3.82
N GLU A 355 20.40 -6.10 -3.17
CA GLU A 355 20.81 -7.32 -3.86
C GLU A 355 19.75 -7.74 -4.90
N PRO A 356 20.12 -8.20 -6.11
CA PRO A 356 19.15 -8.63 -7.13
C PRO A 356 18.17 -9.68 -6.60
N SER A 357 18.64 -10.55 -5.70
CA SER A 357 17.82 -11.53 -5.01
C SER A 357 16.61 -10.94 -4.27
N PHE A 358 16.65 -9.66 -3.86
CA PHE A 358 15.58 -9.02 -3.10
C PHE A 358 14.25 -8.98 -3.85
N ASP A 359 14.22 -8.40 -5.05
CA ASP A 359 13.00 -8.32 -5.84
C ASP A 359 12.60 -9.68 -6.42
N LEU A 360 13.58 -10.50 -6.82
CA LEU A 360 13.32 -11.84 -7.34
C LEU A 360 12.67 -12.73 -6.27
N GLY A 361 13.26 -12.78 -5.07
CA GLY A 361 12.74 -13.52 -3.93
C GLY A 361 11.39 -12.98 -3.47
N LYS A 362 11.19 -11.65 -3.51
CA LYS A 362 9.90 -11.05 -3.18
C LYS A 362 8.81 -11.48 -4.16
N TYR A 363 9.08 -11.40 -5.46
CA TYR A 363 8.14 -11.79 -6.50
C TYR A 363 7.78 -13.27 -6.40
N CYS A 364 8.78 -14.16 -6.40
CA CYS A 364 8.58 -15.61 -6.28
C CYS A 364 7.88 -15.99 -4.98
N GLY A 365 8.26 -15.34 -3.86
CA GLY A 365 7.60 -15.52 -2.58
C GLY A 365 6.11 -15.17 -2.60
N HIS A 366 5.65 -14.29 -3.50
CA HIS A 366 4.22 -13.97 -3.68
C HIS A 366 3.49 -14.92 -4.66
N LEU A 367 4.20 -15.71 -5.46
CA LEU A 367 3.58 -16.69 -6.36
C LEU A 367 2.91 -17.82 -5.58
N TRP A 368 3.46 -18.21 -4.44
CA TRP A 368 2.89 -19.26 -3.60
C TRP A 368 1.54 -18.84 -2.98
N PRO A 369 0.46 -19.63 -3.12
CA PRO A 369 -0.80 -19.36 -2.43
C PRO A 369 -0.62 -19.53 -0.91
N ALA A 370 -1.24 -18.66 -0.11
CA ALA A 370 -1.23 -18.80 1.35
C ALA A 370 -2.17 -19.91 1.86
N SER A 371 -3.18 -20.28 1.04
CA SER A 371 -4.13 -21.36 1.32
C SER A 371 -4.42 -22.11 0.01
N PRO A 372 -3.51 -23.00 -0.45
CA PRO A 372 -3.74 -23.80 -1.65
C PRO A 372 -4.98 -24.69 -1.47
N LYS A 373 -5.77 -24.86 -2.54
CA LYS A 373 -6.92 -25.77 -2.55
C LYS A 373 -6.49 -27.22 -2.70
N ASP A 374 -5.54 -27.45 -3.60
CA ASP A 374 -4.94 -28.75 -3.87
C ASP A 374 -3.51 -28.59 -4.44
N TRP A 375 -2.91 -29.71 -4.87
CA TRP A 375 -1.54 -29.76 -5.38
C TRP A 375 -1.34 -29.01 -6.71
N SER A 376 -2.40 -28.76 -7.48
CA SER A 376 -2.30 -28.04 -8.76
C SER A 376 -1.94 -26.58 -8.55
N ASP A 377 -2.41 -25.95 -7.46
CA ASP A 377 -2.07 -24.56 -7.14
C ASP A 377 -0.56 -24.39 -6.87
N THR A 378 0.06 -25.38 -6.22
CA THR A 378 1.51 -25.34 -5.96
C THR A 378 2.33 -25.70 -7.21
N ALA A 379 1.81 -26.57 -8.08
CA ALA A 379 2.41 -26.84 -9.39
C ALA A 379 2.41 -25.60 -10.29
N GLN A 380 1.28 -24.88 -10.36
CA GLN A 380 1.20 -23.63 -11.13
C GLN A 380 2.07 -22.52 -10.54
N ALA A 381 2.20 -22.43 -9.21
CA ALA A 381 3.14 -21.49 -8.58
C ALA A 381 4.59 -21.79 -8.96
N LYS A 382 4.98 -23.07 -9.02
CA LYS A 382 6.32 -23.50 -9.48
C LYS A 382 6.56 -23.12 -10.94
N GLU A 383 5.58 -23.34 -11.80
CA GLU A 383 5.70 -23.00 -13.21
C GLU A 383 5.80 -21.48 -13.43
N ALA A 384 4.96 -20.70 -12.75
CA ALA A 384 5.05 -19.24 -12.76
C ALA A 384 6.42 -18.74 -12.26
N ARG A 385 6.98 -19.37 -11.22
CA ARG A 385 8.32 -19.07 -10.69
C ARG A 385 9.39 -19.33 -11.74
N ARG A 386 9.34 -20.48 -12.42
CA ARG A 386 10.27 -20.84 -13.50
C ARG A 386 10.22 -19.82 -14.64
N ILE A 387 9.02 -19.51 -15.14
CA ILE A 387 8.81 -18.57 -16.26
C ILE A 387 9.34 -17.18 -15.91
N PHE A 388 9.08 -16.69 -14.70
CA PHE A 388 9.59 -15.41 -14.22
C PHE A 388 11.13 -15.38 -14.19
N LEU A 389 11.78 -16.38 -13.60
CA LEU A 389 13.23 -16.43 -13.47
C LEU A 389 13.93 -16.61 -14.82
N GLU A 390 13.39 -17.42 -15.73
CA GLU A 390 13.90 -17.57 -17.09
C GLU A 390 13.81 -16.27 -17.87
N ALA A 391 12.69 -15.54 -17.75
CA ALA A 391 12.53 -14.25 -18.39
C ALA A 391 13.51 -13.20 -17.84
N TYR A 392 13.80 -13.23 -16.54
CA TYR A 392 14.85 -12.39 -15.94
C TYR A 392 16.24 -12.73 -16.48
N LEU A 393 16.58 -14.03 -16.56
CA LEU A 393 17.88 -14.49 -17.06
C LEU A 393 18.12 -14.17 -18.53
N LYS A 394 17.05 -14.04 -19.35
CA LYS A 394 17.18 -13.53 -20.74
C LYS A 394 17.75 -12.10 -20.79
N VAL A 395 17.51 -11.28 -19.76
CA VAL A 395 18.03 -9.90 -19.66
C VAL A 395 19.33 -9.84 -18.84
N ARG A 396 19.46 -10.72 -17.85
CA ARG A 396 20.56 -10.77 -16.86
C ARG A 396 21.21 -12.17 -16.85
N PRO A 397 21.86 -12.62 -17.94
CA PRO A 397 22.33 -14.01 -18.07
C PRO A 397 23.41 -14.43 -17.07
N ASP A 398 24.19 -13.47 -16.55
CA ASP A 398 25.29 -13.72 -15.61
C ASP A 398 24.85 -13.85 -14.14
N TYR A 399 23.54 -13.77 -13.86
CA TYR A 399 23.04 -13.90 -12.49
C TYR A 399 23.09 -15.36 -12.00
N ASP A 400 23.79 -15.60 -10.89
CA ASP A 400 24.05 -16.94 -10.35
C ASP A 400 23.25 -17.27 -9.07
N GLY A 401 22.36 -16.37 -8.64
CA GLY A 401 21.35 -16.64 -7.61
C GLY A 401 21.86 -17.03 -6.23
N ARG A 402 23.08 -16.60 -5.86
CA ARG A 402 23.75 -16.98 -4.61
C ARG A 402 22.87 -16.80 -3.38
N ARG A 403 22.18 -15.66 -3.26
CA ARG A 403 21.36 -15.33 -2.08
C ARG A 403 19.85 -15.41 -2.36
N PHE A 404 19.43 -15.87 -3.53
CA PHE A 404 18.02 -15.92 -3.94
C PHE A 404 17.11 -16.62 -2.92
N SER A 405 17.49 -17.82 -2.50
CA SER A 405 16.75 -18.63 -1.52
C SER A 405 16.55 -17.94 -0.15
N ILE A 406 17.46 -17.04 0.25
CA ILE A 406 17.34 -16.26 1.49
C ILE A 406 16.19 -15.27 1.35
N TYR A 407 16.16 -14.53 0.25
CA TYR A 407 15.15 -13.51 0.01
C TYR A 407 13.77 -14.09 -0.32
N GLU A 408 13.69 -15.24 -1.00
CA GLU A 408 12.42 -15.94 -1.18
C GLU A 408 11.84 -16.39 0.18
N ALA A 409 12.67 -16.94 1.07
CA ALA A 409 12.27 -17.31 2.42
C ALA A 409 11.88 -16.09 3.28
N LEU A 410 12.60 -14.96 3.18
CA LEU A 410 12.25 -13.71 3.85
C LEU A 410 10.89 -13.16 3.38
N SER A 411 10.60 -13.24 2.08
CA SER A 411 9.30 -12.85 1.52
C SER A 411 8.17 -13.72 2.09
N LEU A 412 8.36 -15.04 2.15
CA LEU A 412 7.40 -15.97 2.73
C LEU A 412 7.18 -15.71 4.23
N ALA A 413 8.25 -15.46 4.98
CA ALA A 413 8.17 -15.06 6.39
C ALA A 413 7.41 -13.73 6.59
N THR A 414 7.67 -12.75 5.72
CA THR A 414 6.96 -11.46 5.72
C THR A 414 5.47 -11.65 5.45
N ARG A 415 5.11 -12.50 4.47
CA ARG A 415 3.70 -12.81 4.17
C ARG A 415 3.01 -13.51 5.34
N ALA A 416 3.70 -14.43 6.03
CA ALA A 416 3.20 -15.08 7.24
C ALA A 416 2.92 -14.09 8.38
N LEU A 417 3.77 -13.08 8.55
CA LEU A 417 3.50 -11.96 9.48
C LEU A 417 2.27 -11.16 9.06
N VAL A 418 2.15 -10.82 7.77
CA VAL A 418 1.02 -10.01 7.26
C VAL A 418 -0.32 -10.71 7.47
N VAL A 419 -0.43 -12.02 7.18
CA VAL A 419 -1.68 -12.75 7.42
C VAL A 419 -2.01 -12.85 8.91
N THR A 420 -0.99 -13.00 9.76
CA THR A 420 -1.12 -13.02 11.22
C THR A 420 -1.61 -11.67 11.75
N TRP A 421 -1.06 -10.58 11.22
CA TRP A 421 -1.46 -9.22 11.54
C TRP A 421 -2.91 -8.92 11.11
N ALA A 422 -3.32 -9.40 9.93
CA ALA A 422 -4.66 -9.21 9.41
C ALA A 422 -5.75 -9.95 10.22
N GLN A 423 -5.37 -11.03 10.94
CA GLN A 423 -6.29 -11.89 11.71
C GLN A 423 -7.54 -12.33 10.94
N SER A 424 -7.41 -12.58 9.64
CA SER A 424 -8.49 -13.13 8.83
C SER A 424 -8.84 -14.57 9.27
N ARG A 425 -9.98 -15.10 8.84
CA ARG A 425 -10.33 -16.50 9.06
C ARG A 425 -9.16 -17.41 8.62
N ASN A 426 -8.80 -18.39 9.45
CA ASN A 426 -7.71 -19.34 9.22
C ASN A 426 -6.29 -18.71 9.11
N PHE A 427 -6.05 -17.53 9.69
CA PHE A 427 -4.73 -16.90 9.60
C PHE A 427 -3.58 -17.77 10.14
N GLU A 428 -3.82 -18.56 11.20
CA GLU A 428 -2.80 -19.45 11.77
C GLU A 428 -2.36 -20.51 10.77
N TYR A 429 -3.32 -21.17 10.12
CA TYR A 429 -3.06 -22.14 9.06
C TYR A 429 -2.26 -21.50 7.92
N MET A 430 -2.69 -20.33 7.44
CA MET A 430 -1.97 -19.63 6.36
C MET A 430 -0.54 -19.25 6.77
N ALA A 431 -0.34 -18.75 7.99
CA ALA A 431 0.99 -18.40 8.50
C ALA A 431 1.91 -19.62 8.60
N GLU A 432 1.36 -20.76 9.03
CA GLU A 432 2.08 -22.02 9.11
C GLU A 432 2.46 -22.57 7.74
N THR A 433 1.53 -22.57 6.78
CA THR A 433 1.80 -22.97 5.39
C THR A 433 2.92 -22.13 4.79
N LEU A 434 2.85 -20.80 4.94
CA LEU A 434 3.89 -19.90 4.43
C LEU A 434 5.24 -20.10 5.14
N THR A 435 5.23 -20.37 6.44
CA THR A 435 6.47 -20.66 7.19
C THR A 435 7.11 -21.98 6.77
N ALA A 436 6.29 -23.02 6.54
CA ALA A 436 6.76 -24.31 6.05
C ALA A 436 7.37 -24.19 4.65
N LEU A 437 6.70 -23.47 3.73
CA LEU A 437 7.24 -23.13 2.43
C LEU A 437 8.55 -22.33 2.55
N GLY A 438 8.65 -21.41 3.51
CA GLY A 438 9.87 -20.67 3.77
C GLY A 438 11.06 -21.58 4.10
N TYR A 439 10.85 -22.63 4.90
CA TYR A 439 11.89 -23.64 5.17
C TYR A 439 12.23 -24.49 3.94
N GLU A 440 11.25 -24.82 3.10
CA GLU A 440 11.48 -25.53 1.84
C GLU A 440 12.34 -24.69 0.90
N GLN A 441 11.90 -23.46 0.60
CA GLN A 441 12.57 -22.58 -0.36
C GLN A 441 13.96 -22.13 0.13
N LEU A 442 14.17 -22.00 1.45
CA LEU A 442 15.50 -21.73 1.99
C LEU A 442 16.51 -22.85 1.67
N LYS A 443 16.04 -24.08 1.43
CA LYS A 443 16.89 -25.24 1.09
C LYS A 443 17.02 -25.47 -0.42
N THR A 444 16.08 -24.99 -1.22
CA THR A 444 16.11 -25.08 -2.70
C THR A 444 17.37 -24.41 -3.25
N ARG A 445 18.07 -25.10 -4.15
CA ARG A 445 19.25 -24.54 -4.82
C ARG A 445 18.83 -23.63 -5.97
N TRP A 446 19.71 -22.70 -6.33
CA TRP A 446 19.50 -21.92 -7.55
C TRP A 446 19.47 -22.85 -8.76
N GLY A 447 18.50 -22.66 -9.66
CA GLY A 447 18.28 -23.52 -10.82
C GLY A 447 17.38 -24.74 -10.58
N GLU A 448 16.96 -24.97 -9.33
CA GLU A 448 15.88 -25.90 -8.93
C GLU A 448 14.57 -25.12 -8.67
#